data_AF-A0A1F8P7Q8-F1
#
_entry.id   AF-A0A1F8P7Q8-F1
#
_cell.length_a   1.000
_cell.length_b   1.000
_cell.length_c   1.000
_cell.angle_alpha   90.00
_cell.angle_beta   90.00
_cell.angle_gamma   90.00
#
_symmetry.space_group_name_H-M   'P 1'
#
loop_
_entity.id
_entity.type
_entity.pdbx_description
1 polymer ?
#
loop_
_entity_poly.entity_id
_entity_poly.type
_entity_poly.pdbx_seq_one_letter_code
_entity_poly.pdbx_strand_id
1 'polypeptide(L)'
;MLSIILVIGIFYFSFQILDRALSLIFGFNFQPYGPHMPPGFTIWGHFANGSAAALGLFLTFKVYDYGKKKDNLFFKILPFVIMGAIGAFIPYMNDSSHLEKNGMGHTLPYYVIANDLYVFLTGFLAYRLARSNKAKALLLLALAVIFVIIHFLFYAPQFPEFYWS
;
A
#
# COMPACT_ATOMS: atom_id res chain seq x y z
N MET A 1 11.22 -20.51 -3.65
CA MET A 1 11.97 -19.55 -2.82
C MET A 1 11.32 -18.17 -3.01
N LEU A 2 10.95 -17.48 -1.93
CA LEU A 2 10.34 -16.15 -2.01
C LEU A 2 11.42 -15.12 -2.36
N SER A 3 11.41 -14.54 -3.57
CA SER A 3 12.27 -13.40 -3.86
C SER A 3 11.74 -12.17 -3.13
N ILE A 4 12.42 -11.78 -2.05
CA ILE A 4 12.06 -10.61 -1.23
C ILE A 4 12.04 -9.34 -2.09
N ILE A 5 12.98 -9.20 -3.03
CA ILE A 5 13.05 -8.07 -3.96
C ILE A 5 11.77 -7.94 -4.79
N LEU A 6 11.26 -9.05 -5.33
CA LEU A 6 10.02 -9.01 -6.10
C LEU A 6 8.80 -8.64 -5.25
N VAL A 7 8.77 -9.10 -3.99
CA VAL A 7 7.69 -8.74 -3.06
C VAL A 7 7.74 -7.26 -2.74
N ILE A 8 8.91 -6.73 -2.40
CA ILE A 8 9.10 -5.30 -2.13
C ILE A 8 8.69 -4.47 -3.36
N GLY A 9 9.09 -4.89 -4.56
CA GLY A 9 8.68 -4.22 -5.80
C GLY A 9 7.17 -4.20 -6.02
N ILE A 10 6.48 -5.32 -5.75
CA ILE A 10 5.02 -5.41 -5.83
C ILE A 10 4.38 -4.39 -4.88
N PHE A 11 4.81 -4.36 -3.61
CA PHE A 11 4.28 -3.41 -2.64
C PHE A 11 4.58 -1.96 -3.04
N TYR A 12 5.79 -1.68 -3.49
CA TYR A 12 6.18 -0.34 -3.93
C TYR A 12 5.27 0.18 -5.05
N PHE A 13 5.12 -0.56 -6.16
CA PHE A 13 4.25 -0.13 -7.25
C PHE A 13 2.77 -0.08 -6.84
N SER A 14 2.33 -1.01 -5.98
CA SER A 14 0.99 -0.97 -5.43
C SER A 14 0.74 0.32 -4.64
N PHE A 15 1.65 0.74 -3.77
CA PHE A 15 1.51 2.01 -3.04
C PHE A 15 1.53 3.23 -3.98
N GLN A 16 2.43 3.24 -4.96
CA GLN A 16 2.47 4.33 -5.94
C GLN A 16 1.15 4.45 -6.74
N ILE A 17 0.54 3.31 -7.11
CA ILE A 17 -0.78 3.28 -7.75
C ILE A 17 -1.87 3.81 -6.80
N LEU A 18 -1.85 3.36 -5.53
CA LEU A 18 -2.82 3.77 -4.53
C LEU A 18 -2.80 5.29 -4.35
N ASP A 19 -1.63 5.90 -4.17
CA ASP A 19 -1.50 7.34 -3.96
C ASP A 19 -2.05 8.15 -5.13
N ARG A 20 -1.85 7.68 -6.38
CA ARG A 20 -2.36 8.35 -7.59
C ARG A 20 -3.86 8.17 -7.71
N ALA A 21 -4.35 6.97 -7.46
CA ALA A 21 -5.78 6.69 -7.48
C ALA A 21 -6.52 7.53 -6.43
N LEU A 22 -5.98 7.61 -5.21
CA LEU A 22 -6.51 8.49 -4.16
C LEU A 22 -6.49 9.95 -4.61
N SER A 23 -5.37 10.43 -5.14
CA SER A 23 -5.27 11.82 -5.59
C SER A 23 -6.29 12.17 -6.68
N LEU A 24 -6.53 11.24 -7.62
CA LEU A 24 -7.55 11.37 -8.66
C LEU A 24 -8.98 11.36 -8.08
N ILE A 25 -9.26 10.48 -7.11
CA ILE A 25 -10.59 10.35 -6.49
C ILE A 25 -10.92 11.60 -5.67
N PHE A 26 -9.95 12.10 -4.91
CA PHE A 26 -10.14 13.18 -3.96
C PHE A 26 -9.89 14.57 -4.57
N GLY A 27 -9.25 14.65 -5.74
CA GLY A 27 -8.98 15.91 -6.44
C GLY A 27 -7.84 16.74 -5.84
N PHE A 28 -7.03 16.14 -4.96
CA PHE A 28 -5.81 16.76 -4.43
C PHE A 28 -4.70 15.73 -4.23
N ASN A 29 -3.47 16.18 -4.31
CA ASN A 29 -2.31 15.29 -4.25
C ASN A 29 -2.10 14.70 -2.85
N PHE A 30 -2.01 13.37 -2.78
CA PHE A 30 -1.62 12.60 -1.59
C PHE A 30 -0.13 12.28 -1.55
N GLN A 31 0.60 12.49 -2.65
CA GLN A 31 2.01 12.26 -2.62
C GLN A 31 2.75 13.36 -1.84
N PRO A 32 3.74 13.00 -1.02
CA PRO A 32 4.58 13.95 -0.31
C PRO A 32 5.73 14.43 -1.20
N TYR A 33 5.45 14.98 -2.38
CA TYR A 33 6.46 15.62 -3.23
C TYR A 33 6.18 17.13 -3.30
N GLY A 34 7.25 17.91 -3.49
CA GLY A 34 7.18 19.36 -3.59
C GLY A 34 7.49 20.10 -2.28
N PRO A 35 7.28 21.43 -2.22
CA PRO A 35 7.73 22.30 -1.13
C PRO A 35 7.09 22.01 0.24
N HIS A 36 6.03 21.20 0.27
CA HIS A 36 5.25 20.87 1.46
C HIS A 36 5.54 19.47 2.01
N MET A 37 6.55 18.78 1.47
CA MET A 37 6.99 17.47 1.96
C MET A 37 7.46 17.57 3.42
N PRO A 38 6.98 16.69 4.33
CA PRO A 38 7.48 16.63 5.70
C PRO A 38 9.00 16.39 5.72
N PRO A 39 9.78 17.07 6.57
CA PRO A 39 11.22 16.82 6.70
C PRO A 39 11.49 15.34 6.96
N GLY A 40 12.23 14.68 6.06
CA GLY A 40 12.58 13.25 6.16
C GLY A 40 11.71 12.28 5.35
N PHE A 41 10.59 12.72 4.76
CA PHE A 41 9.77 11.87 3.90
C PHE A 41 10.39 11.73 2.50
N THR A 42 11.30 10.78 2.31
CA THR A 42 11.99 10.58 1.03
C THR A 42 11.38 9.43 0.23
N ILE A 43 11.80 9.23 -1.03
CA ILE A 43 11.55 7.99 -1.78
C ILE A 43 11.94 6.75 -0.94
N TRP A 44 12.97 6.87 -0.10
CA TRP A 44 13.38 5.84 0.84
C TRP A 44 12.40 5.62 1.99
N GLY A 45 11.71 6.68 2.44
CA GLY A 45 10.60 6.58 3.39
C GLY A 45 9.42 5.81 2.80
N HIS A 46 9.03 6.11 1.56
CA HIS A 46 7.99 5.34 0.86
C HIS A 46 8.39 3.88 0.64
N PHE A 47 9.64 3.65 0.23
CA PHE A 47 10.19 2.31 0.06
C PHE A 47 10.25 1.54 1.39
N ALA A 48 10.61 2.20 2.49
CA ALA A 48 10.64 1.61 3.82
C ALA A 48 9.23 1.28 4.32
N ASN A 49 8.24 2.15 4.10
CA ASN A 49 6.83 1.89 4.42
C ASN A 49 6.32 0.68 3.64
N GLY A 50 6.62 0.62 2.33
CA GLY A 50 6.27 -0.51 1.49
C GLY A 50 6.92 -1.83 1.95
N SER A 51 8.19 -1.77 2.34
CA SER A 51 8.94 -2.92 2.86
C SER A 51 8.44 -3.39 4.23
N ALA A 52 8.08 -2.45 5.11
CA ALA A 52 7.52 -2.74 6.43
C ALA A 52 6.13 -3.37 6.33
N ALA A 53 5.26 -2.85 5.45
CA ALA A 53 3.95 -3.44 5.17
C ALA A 53 4.09 -4.86 4.59
N ALA A 54 5.04 -5.06 3.66
CA ALA A 54 5.34 -6.38 3.11
C ALA A 54 5.79 -7.38 4.19
N LEU A 55 6.67 -6.95 5.09
CA LEU A 55 7.15 -7.77 6.21
C LEU A 55 6.03 -8.09 7.19
N GLY A 56 5.22 -7.10 7.57
CA GLY A 56 4.08 -7.27 8.48
C GLY A 56 3.08 -8.29 7.94
N LEU A 57 2.72 -8.21 6.66
CA LEU A 57 1.83 -9.18 6.01
C LEU A 57 2.46 -10.57 5.88
N PHE A 58 3.76 -10.66 5.58
CA PHE A 58 4.46 -11.94 5.58
C PHE A 58 4.41 -12.62 6.95
N LEU A 59 4.70 -11.89 8.03
CA LEU A 59 4.63 -12.41 9.39
C LEU A 59 3.21 -12.81 9.75
N THR A 60 2.22 -11.99 9.39
CA THR A 60 0.78 -12.28 9.57
C THR A 60 0.41 -13.63 8.97
N PHE A 61 0.79 -13.88 7.72
CA PHE A 61 0.49 -15.16 7.06
C PHE A 61 1.28 -16.33 7.65
N LYS A 62 2.51 -16.12 8.12
CA LYS A 62 3.29 -17.17 8.81
C LYS A 62 2.67 -17.58 10.13
N VAL A 63 2.20 -16.62 10.93
CA VAL A 63 1.49 -16.89 12.19
C VAL A 63 0.18 -17.61 11.92
N TYR A 64 -0.57 -17.19 10.89
CA TYR A 64 -1.78 -17.89 10.45
C TYR A 64 -1.50 -19.35 10.05
N ASP A 65 -0.47 -19.59 9.21
CA ASP A 65 -0.12 -20.94 8.78
C ASP A 65 0.32 -21.82 9.96
N TYR A 66 1.00 -21.25 10.96
CA TYR A 66 1.31 -21.92 12.23
C TYR A 66 0.04 -22.26 13.02
N GLY A 67 -0.89 -21.30 13.14
CA GLY A 67 -2.19 -21.50 13.78
C GLY A 67 -3.01 -22.59 13.11
N LYS A 68 -2.98 -22.71 11.79
CA LYS A 68 -3.60 -23.84 11.06
C LYS A 68 -2.98 -25.18 11.45
N LYS A 69 -1.65 -25.27 11.52
CA LYS A 69 -0.95 -26.52 11.89
C LYS A 69 -1.24 -26.96 13.33
N LYS A 70 -1.47 -26.00 14.23
CA LYS A 70 -1.77 -26.26 15.65
C LYS A 70 -3.27 -26.32 15.96
N ASP A 71 -4.11 -26.19 14.95
CA ASP A 71 -5.57 -26.00 15.05
C ASP A 71 -6.01 -24.94 16.08
N ASN A 72 -5.20 -23.90 16.26
CA ASN A 72 -5.42 -22.89 17.28
C ASN A 72 -6.07 -21.64 16.66
N LEU A 73 -7.29 -21.33 17.07
CA LEU A 73 -8.05 -20.19 16.55
C LEU A 73 -7.41 -18.83 16.86
N PHE A 74 -6.77 -18.69 18.02
CA PHE A 74 -6.09 -17.45 18.43
C PHE A 74 -4.99 -17.09 17.44
N PHE A 75 -4.12 -18.04 17.09
CA PHE A 75 -3.08 -17.83 16.08
C PHE A 75 -3.61 -17.70 14.64
N LYS A 76 -4.86 -18.12 14.37
CA LYS A 76 -5.50 -17.91 13.07
C LYS A 76 -6.08 -16.50 12.92
N ILE A 77 -6.60 -15.89 14.00
CA ILE A 77 -7.36 -14.62 13.93
C ILE A 77 -6.52 -13.43 14.38
N LEU A 78 -5.84 -13.55 15.52
CA LEU A 78 -5.10 -12.45 16.13
C LEU A 78 -4.14 -11.70 15.18
N PRO A 79 -3.31 -12.38 14.36
CA PRO A 79 -2.40 -11.66 13.49
C PRO A 79 -3.12 -10.76 12.47
N PHE A 80 -4.31 -11.14 12.00
CA PHE A 80 -5.11 -10.29 11.10
C PHE A 80 -5.72 -9.10 11.83
N VAL A 81 -6.17 -9.29 13.08
CA VAL A 81 -6.68 -8.19 13.92
C VAL A 81 -5.58 -7.17 14.18
N ILE A 82 -4.37 -7.63 14.53
CA ILE A 82 -3.22 -6.74 14.75
C ILE A 82 -2.85 -6.01 13.46
N MET A 83 -2.75 -6.74 12.34
CA MET A 83 -2.39 -6.15 11.05
C MET A 83 -3.44 -5.11 10.62
N GLY A 84 -4.74 -5.41 10.76
CA GLY A 84 -5.81 -4.47 10.43
C GLY A 84 -5.85 -3.26 11.36
N ALA A 85 -5.55 -3.43 12.67
CA ALA A 85 -5.45 -2.30 13.59
C ALA A 85 -4.28 -1.37 13.23
N ILE A 86 -3.11 -1.92 12.90
CA ILE A 86 -1.95 -1.16 12.44
C ILE A 86 -2.23 -0.50 11.09
N GLY A 87 -2.80 -1.27 10.15
CA GLY A 87 -3.14 -0.82 8.82
C GLY A 87 -4.25 0.23 8.78
N ALA A 88 -5.10 0.29 9.82
CA ALA A 88 -6.06 1.38 10.01
C ALA A 88 -5.42 2.61 10.67
N PHE A 89 -4.56 2.39 11.67
CA PHE A 89 -3.96 3.47 12.46
C PHE A 89 -2.97 4.31 11.67
N ILE A 90 -2.10 3.68 10.87
CA ILE A 90 -1.07 4.40 10.09
C ILE A 90 -1.68 5.42 9.10
N PRO A 91 -2.57 5.04 8.16
CA PRO A 91 -3.16 5.99 7.23
C PRO A 91 -4.02 7.05 7.94
N TYR A 92 -4.69 6.69 9.03
CA TYR A 92 -5.39 7.68 9.86
C TYR A 92 -4.44 8.76 10.37
N MET A 93 -3.30 8.37 10.96
CA MET A 93 -2.33 9.32 11.52
C MET A 93 -1.63 10.15 10.45
N ASN A 94 -1.39 9.57 9.26
CA ASN A 94 -0.70 10.26 8.17
C ASN A 94 -1.61 11.24 7.42
N ASP A 95 -2.86 10.85 7.16
CA ASP A 95 -3.68 11.51 6.13
C ASP A 95 -4.93 12.22 6.67
N SER A 96 -5.32 11.99 7.93
CA SER A 96 -6.50 12.63 8.54
C SER A 96 -6.45 14.16 8.44
N SER A 97 -5.34 14.77 8.85
CA SER A 97 -5.19 16.23 8.80
C SER A 97 -5.23 16.78 7.36
N HIS A 98 -4.75 16.00 6.39
CA HIS A 98 -4.75 16.39 4.98
C HIS A 98 -6.16 16.32 4.39
N LEU A 99 -6.89 15.24 4.69
CA LEU A 99 -8.30 15.08 4.32
C LEU A 99 -9.17 16.19 4.94
N GLU A 100 -8.99 16.50 6.22
CA GLU A 100 -9.74 17.54 6.91
C GLU A 100 -9.50 18.94 6.33
N LYS A 101 -8.23 19.29 6.08
CA LYS A 101 -7.86 20.59 5.48
C LYS A 101 -8.45 20.80 4.09
N ASN A 102 -8.69 19.71 3.35
CA ASN A 102 -9.32 19.75 2.03
C ASN A 102 -10.85 19.50 2.08
N GLY A 103 -11.48 19.58 3.25
CA GLY A 103 -12.93 19.44 3.41
C GLY A 103 -13.46 18.00 3.29
N MET A 104 -12.57 17.01 3.23
CA MET A 104 -12.89 15.58 3.05
C MET A 104 -12.81 14.78 4.35
N GLY A 105 -12.83 15.42 5.53
CA GLY A 105 -12.77 14.70 6.81
C GLY A 105 -13.88 13.63 6.99
N HIS A 106 -15.05 13.85 6.37
CA HIS A 106 -16.17 12.90 6.40
C HIS A 106 -15.88 11.57 5.67
N THR A 107 -14.88 11.52 4.78
CA THR A 107 -14.50 10.29 4.06
C THR A 107 -13.49 9.43 4.81
N LEU A 108 -12.97 9.91 5.95
CA LEU A 108 -11.87 9.28 6.67
C LEU A 108 -12.11 7.80 7.02
N PRO A 109 -13.31 7.36 7.49
CA PRO A 109 -13.55 5.95 7.73
C PRO A 109 -13.43 5.09 6.47
N TYR A 110 -13.98 5.57 5.35
CA TYR A 110 -13.94 4.86 4.06
C TYR A 110 -12.53 4.82 3.50
N TYR A 111 -11.79 5.92 3.64
CA TYR A 111 -10.39 6.02 3.24
C TYR A 111 -9.53 4.99 3.97
N VAL A 112 -9.64 4.94 5.30
CA VAL A 112 -8.87 4.02 6.13
C VAL A 112 -9.18 2.56 5.80
N ILE A 113 -10.47 2.21 5.66
CA ILE A 113 -10.90 0.86 5.30
C ILE A 113 -10.39 0.47 3.91
N ALA A 114 -10.53 1.36 2.93
CA ALA A 114 -10.09 1.09 1.56
C ALA A 114 -8.55 0.91 1.47
N ASN A 115 -7.79 1.73 2.20
CA ASN A 115 -6.34 1.62 2.28
C ASN A 115 -5.93 0.27 2.88
N ASP A 116 -6.50 -0.10 4.04
CA ASP A 116 -6.19 -1.36 4.72
C ASP A 116 -6.55 -2.59 3.86
N LEU A 117 -7.73 -2.57 3.23
CA LEU A 117 -8.13 -3.62 2.27
C LEU A 117 -7.15 -3.71 1.10
N TYR A 118 -6.73 -2.59 0.53
CA TYR A 118 -5.79 -2.56 -0.58
C TYR A 118 -4.43 -3.16 -0.20
N VAL A 119 -3.89 -2.77 0.95
CA VAL A 119 -2.63 -3.28 1.50
C VAL A 119 -2.72 -4.78 1.75
N PHE A 120 -3.83 -5.22 2.36
CA PHE A 120 -4.06 -6.63 2.64
C PHE A 120 -4.18 -7.48 1.36
N LEU A 121 -4.98 -7.03 0.38
CA LEU A 121 -5.15 -7.70 -0.90
C LEU A 121 -3.83 -7.79 -1.68
N THR A 122 -3.03 -6.72 -1.65
CA THR A 122 -1.70 -6.70 -2.26
C THR A 122 -0.78 -7.74 -1.61
N GLY A 123 -0.75 -7.82 -0.28
CA GLY A 123 0.01 -8.86 0.43
C GLY A 123 -0.49 -10.26 0.14
N PHE A 124 -1.80 -10.46 0.09
CA PHE A 124 -2.39 -11.74 -0.26
C PHE A 124 -2.00 -12.17 -1.68
N LEU A 125 -2.08 -11.25 -2.66
CA LEU A 125 -1.63 -11.48 -4.04
C LEU A 125 -0.15 -11.89 -4.10
N ALA A 126 0.70 -11.13 -3.40
CA ALA A 126 2.15 -11.38 -3.35
C ALA A 126 2.50 -12.71 -2.65
N TYR A 127 1.76 -13.07 -1.59
CA TYR A 127 2.01 -14.26 -0.78
C TYR A 127 1.43 -15.55 -1.38
N ARG A 128 0.19 -15.51 -1.87
CA ARG A 128 -0.59 -16.71 -2.26
C ARG A 128 -0.75 -16.92 -3.75
N LEU A 129 -0.96 -15.86 -4.52
CA LEU A 129 -1.31 -15.96 -5.94
C LEU A 129 -0.05 -15.99 -6.82
N ALA A 130 0.98 -15.23 -6.48
CA ALA A 130 2.27 -15.25 -7.18
C ALA A 130 3.23 -16.34 -6.64
N ARG A 131 2.87 -17.61 -6.77
CA ARG A 131 3.62 -18.74 -6.14
C ARG A 131 5.04 -18.91 -6.68
N SER A 132 5.28 -18.58 -7.95
CA SER A 132 6.60 -18.68 -8.60
C SER A 132 7.23 -17.30 -8.79
N ASN A 133 8.57 -17.24 -8.92
CA ASN A 133 9.26 -15.99 -9.26
C ASN A 133 8.80 -15.45 -10.62
N LYS A 134 8.45 -16.33 -11.58
CA LYS A 134 7.88 -15.92 -12.87
C LYS A 134 6.54 -15.19 -12.68
N ALA A 135 5.64 -15.75 -11.87
CA ALA A 135 4.35 -15.11 -11.58
C ALA A 135 4.52 -13.77 -10.86
N LYS A 136 5.46 -13.68 -9.90
CA LYS A 136 5.78 -12.42 -9.23
C LYS A 136 6.34 -11.37 -10.19
N ALA A 137 7.22 -11.77 -11.10
CA ALA A 137 7.78 -10.87 -12.10
C ALA A 137 6.71 -10.36 -13.09
N LEU A 138 5.80 -11.24 -13.53
CA LEU A 138 4.65 -10.84 -14.37
C LEU A 138 3.71 -9.89 -13.63
N LEU A 139 3.41 -10.15 -12.36
CA LEU A 139 2.59 -9.26 -11.54
C LEU A 139 3.27 -7.89 -11.36
N LEU A 140 4.57 -7.88 -11.05
CA LEU A 140 5.36 -6.66 -10.94
C LEU A 140 5.33 -5.85 -12.24
N LEU A 141 5.51 -6.52 -13.39
CA LEU A 141 5.44 -5.89 -14.70
C LEU A 141 4.05 -5.31 -14.97
N ALA A 142 2.99 -6.06 -14.65
CA ALA A 142 1.62 -5.58 -14.82
C ALA A 142 1.34 -4.35 -13.95
N LEU A 143 1.78 -4.36 -12.68
CA LEU A 143 1.67 -3.19 -11.79
C LEU A 143 2.48 -2.00 -12.31
N ALA A 144 3.69 -2.21 -12.83
CA ALA A 144 4.48 -1.14 -13.42
C ALA A 144 3.77 -0.51 -14.64
N VAL A 145 3.18 -1.33 -15.51
CA VAL A 145 2.39 -0.83 -16.66
C VAL A 145 1.15 -0.07 -16.20
N ILE A 146 0.39 -0.61 -15.23
CA ILE A 146 -0.78 0.05 -14.65
C ILE A 146 -0.39 1.40 -14.03
N PHE A 147 0.73 1.43 -13.29
CA PHE A 147 1.26 2.66 -12.71
C PHE A 147 1.54 3.71 -13.80
N VAL A 148 2.26 3.36 -14.87
CA VAL A 148 2.56 4.30 -15.97
C VAL A 148 1.26 4.84 -16.59
N ILE A 149 0.28 3.98 -16.83
CA ILE A 149 -1.03 4.38 -17.37
C ILE A 149 -1.73 5.38 -16.44
N ILE A 150 -1.87 5.02 -15.15
CA ILE A 150 -2.53 5.87 -14.16
C ILE A 150 -1.79 7.20 -14.00
N HIS A 151 -0.46 7.16 -13.89
CA HIS A 151 0.38 8.33 -13.68
C HIS A 151 0.32 9.29 -14.87
N PHE A 152 0.66 8.83 -16.08
CA PHE A 152 0.82 9.74 -17.21
C PHE A 152 -0.49 10.09 -17.93
N LEU A 153 -1.47 9.18 -17.98
CA LEU A 153 -2.72 9.44 -18.72
C LEU A 153 -3.78 10.14 -17.87
N PHE A 154 -3.77 9.95 -16.55
CA PHE A 154 -4.85 10.45 -15.69
C PHE A 154 -4.34 11.44 -14.64
N TYR A 155 -3.29 11.09 -13.90
CA TYR A 155 -2.80 11.88 -12.77
C TYR A 155 -2.00 13.12 -13.19
N ALA A 156 -0.97 12.97 -14.02
CA ALA A 156 -0.10 14.07 -14.44
C ALA A 156 -0.83 15.22 -15.18
N PRO A 157 -1.89 14.97 -15.98
CA PRO A 157 -2.71 16.05 -16.53
C PRO A 157 -3.45 16.90 -15.48
N GLN A 158 -3.82 16.30 -14.34
CA GLN A 158 -4.50 17.01 -13.23
C GLN A 158 -3.51 17.67 -12.27
N PHE A 159 -2.32 17.08 -12.12
CA PHE A 159 -1.25 17.58 -11.25
C PHE A 159 0.07 17.71 -12.02
N PRO A 160 0.20 18.72 -12.92
CA PRO A 160 1.32 18.86 -13.84
C PRO A 160 2.67 19.08 -13.14
N GLU A 161 2.67 19.60 -11.91
CA GLU A 161 3.85 19.74 -11.06
C GLU A 161 4.48 18.38 -10.69
N PHE A 162 3.75 17.27 -10.85
CA PHE A 162 4.16 15.90 -10.55
C PHE A 162 4.37 15.04 -11.81
N TYR A 163 4.59 15.67 -12.98
CA TYR A 163 4.74 14.95 -14.24
C TYR A 163 5.88 13.90 -14.22
N TRP A 164 6.99 14.19 -13.54
CA TRP A 164 8.18 13.33 -13.47
C TRP A 164 8.48 12.74 -12.07
N SER A 165 7.56 12.90 -11.11
CA SER A 165 7.76 12.46 -9.71
C SER A 165 7.33 11.02 -9.43
#